data_AF-A0A420MK49-F1
#
_entry.id   AF-A0A420MK49-F1
#
_cell.length_a   1.000
_cell.length_b   1.000
_cell.length_c   1.000
_cell.angle_alpha   90.00
_cell.angle_beta   90.00
_cell.angle_gamma   90.00
#
_symmetry.space_group_name_H-M   'P 1'
#
loop_
_entity.id
_entity.type
_entity.pdbx_description
1 polymer ?
#
loop_
_entity_poly.entity_id
_entity_poly.type
_entity_poly.pdbx_seq_one_letter_code
_entity_poly.pdbx_strand_id
1 'polypeptide(L)'
;GTFELVDYPEGKQVLPLKWVFTYKLDDAGYLIRHKARICVRGDLQHHSGEDIYAATGAYRSFRILMALVCAFGLICHQVDFKNAFVNAEMDEEIYTTCPPGYGQSGKVWRLLKALYGLRKSPKLRFNELASFLKDLGFQHCPDEPCILINNETQLILFLYVDDLLIIAQPEYLQQVNKFKATVHSKYEIKDLGEAISFLNIRILRDVNAKKLWICQDGYINKLGVKFGIDQSMRTATPLTSSYHPQSFEGQATIQQITEMQEKVGSILYAAVVSRPDISYAASQLSQHAMNPSPEHLR
;
A
#
# COMPACT_ATOMS: atom_id res chain seq x y z
N GLY A 1 24.49 -3.55 -10.31
CA GLY A 1 23.82 -2.22 -10.26
C GLY A 1 22.33 -2.40 -10.37
N THR A 2 21.53 -1.34 -10.33
CA THR A 2 20.05 -1.42 -10.50
C THR A 2 19.64 -1.48 -11.97
N PHE A 3 20.45 -0.93 -12.86
CA PHE A 3 20.25 -0.90 -14.31
C PHE A 3 21.61 -0.96 -15.02
N GLU A 4 21.57 -1.14 -16.33
CA GLU A 4 22.70 -0.96 -17.23
C GLU A 4 22.32 -0.07 -18.43
N LEU A 5 23.30 0.64 -18.98
CA LEU A 5 23.10 1.49 -20.15
C LEU A 5 23.36 0.69 -21.42
N VAL A 6 22.38 0.63 -22.32
CA VAL A 6 22.43 -0.17 -23.55
C VAL A 6 21.96 0.66 -24.74
N ASP A 7 22.29 0.19 -25.95
CA ASP A 7 21.73 0.77 -27.18
C ASP A 7 20.21 0.61 -27.23
N TYR A 8 19.55 1.53 -27.92
CA TYR A 8 18.11 1.48 -28.09
C TYR A 8 17.69 0.14 -28.69
N PRO A 9 16.81 -0.63 -28.02
CA PRO A 9 16.46 -1.97 -28.46
C PRO A 9 15.49 -1.93 -29.65
N GLU A 10 15.76 -2.74 -30.66
CA GLU A 10 14.87 -2.88 -31.82
C GLU A 10 13.67 -3.77 -31.46
N GLY A 11 12.46 -3.32 -31.80
CA GLY A 11 11.23 -4.11 -31.60
C GLY A 11 10.78 -4.29 -30.14
N LYS A 12 11.42 -3.64 -29.16
CA LYS A 12 11.04 -3.71 -27.74
C LYS A 12 10.42 -2.40 -27.27
N GLN A 13 9.45 -2.49 -26.36
CA GLN A 13 8.87 -1.31 -25.72
C GLN A 13 9.89 -0.67 -24.76
N VAL A 14 10.04 0.65 -24.84
CA VAL A 14 10.81 1.45 -23.89
C VAL A 14 9.86 2.29 -23.05
N LEU A 15 9.85 2.08 -21.74
CA LEU A 15 8.95 2.77 -20.82
C LEU A 15 9.55 4.11 -20.35
N PRO A 16 8.78 5.22 -20.35
CA PRO A 16 9.28 6.47 -19.81
C PRO A 16 9.55 6.39 -18.30
N LEU A 17 10.61 7.05 -17.84
CA LEU A 17 10.82 7.35 -16.42
C LEU A 17 10.23 8.72 -16.06
N LYS A 18 9.69 8.84 -14.85
CA LYS A 18 9.29 10.12 -14.26
C LYS A 18 9.90 10.30 -12.87
N TRP A 19 10.22 11.54 -12.55
CA TRP A 19 10.50 11.93 -11.18
C TRP A 19 9.19 12.15 -10.41
N VAL A 20 9.09 11.56 -9.23
CA VAL A 20 8.00 11.79 -8.28
C VAL A 20 8.58 12.49 -7.06
N PHE A 21 8.15 13.73 -6.84
CA PHE A 21 8.55 14.54 -5.70
C PHE A 21 7.48 14.50 -4.62
N THR A 22 7.90 14.42 -3.37
CA THR A 22 7.02 14.38 -2.21
C THR A 22 7.64 15.17 -1.08
N TYR A 23 6.89 16.10 -0.52
CA TYR A 23 7.23 16.73 0.75
C TYR A 23 6.82 15.80 1.89
N LYS A 24 7.75 15.51 2.79
CA LYS A 24 7.47 14.83 4.05
C LYS A 24 7.34 15.89 5.13
N LEU A 25 6.16 15.97 5.70
CA LEU A 25 5.82 16.88 6.79
C LEU A 25 5.79 16.12 8.12
N ASP A 26 6.01 16.80 9.23
CA ASP A 26 5.74 16.29 10.57
C ASP A 26 4.25 16.39 10.92
N ASP A 27 3.91 15.97 12.14
CA ASP A 27 2.53 15.99 12.64
C ASP A 27 1.99 17.43 12.82
N ALA A 28 2.86 18.42 12.92
CA ALA A 28 2.51 19.84 12.99
C ALA A 28 2.47 20.52 11.60
N GLY A 29 2.74 19.77 10.53
CA GLY A 29 2.71 20.24 9.15
C GLY A 29 3.99 20.91 8.67
N TYR A 30 5.08 20.91 9.46
CA TYR A 30 6.36 21.47 9.06
C TYR A 30 7.14 20.49 8.17
N LEU A 31 7.86 21.04 7.21
CA LEU A 31 8.66 20.25 6.28
C LEU A 31 9.84 19.58 6.98
N ILE A 32 9.82 18.25 7.03
CA ILE A 32 10.94 17.43 7.52
C ILE A 32 11.93 17.16 6.38
N ARG A 33 11.42 16.79 5.19
CA ARG A 33 12.28 16.25 4.13
C ARG A 33 11.68 16.40 2.73
N HIS A 34 12.53 16.75 1.79
CA HIS A 34 12.27 16.58 0.36
C HIS A 34 12.59 15.14 -0.06
N LYS A 35 11.62 14.43 -0.64
CA LYS A 35 11.80 13.08 -1.18
C LYS A 35 11.60 13.10 -2.69
N ALA A 36 12.58 12.59 -3.43
CA ALA A 36 12.48 12.33 -4.86
C ALA A 36 12.57 10.83 -5.11
N ARG A 37 11.78 10.32 -6.05
CA ARG A 37 11.87 8.94 -6.53
C ARG A 37 11.86 8.92 -8.05
N ILE A 38 12.65 8.03 -8.64
CA ILE A 38 12.51 7.65 -10.04
C ILE A 38 11.46 6.56 -10.11
N CYS A 39 10.43 6.76 -10.92
CA CYS A 39 9.37 5.80 -11.15
C CYS A 39 9.24 5.51 -12.64
N VAL A 40 9.07 4.25 -12.99
CA VAL A 40 8.68 3.83 -14.34
C VAL A 40 7.21 4.17 -14.57
N ARG A 41 6.88 4.61 -15.79
CA ARG A 41 5.50 4.72 -16.28
C ARG A 41 4.94 3.34 -16.64
N GLY A 42 4.85 2.45 -15.66
CA GLY A 42 4.28 1.11 -15.86
C GLY A 42 2.78 1.12 -16.18
N ASP A 43 2.11 2.26 -16.00
CA ASP A 43 0.77 2.52 -16.54
C ASP A 43 0.71 2.43 -18.08
N LEU A 44 1.85 2.62 -18.75
CA LEU A 44 1.99 2.50 -20.21
C LEU A 44 2.49 1.10 -20.63
N GLN A 45 2.79 0.20 -19.69
CA GLN A 45 3.28 -1.14 -20.00
C GLN A 45 2.17 -1.97 -20.66
N HIS A 46 2.53 -2.68 -21.74
CA HIS A 46 1.61 -3.60 -22.39
C HIS A 46 1.04 -4.61 -21.40
N HIS A 47 -0.27 -4.86 -21.49
CA HIS A 47 -0.98 -5.73 -20.57
C HIS A 47 -0.78 -7.18 -21.03
N SER A 48 0.07 -7.93 -20.34
CA SER A 48 0.34 -9.34 -20.61
C SER A 48 -0.69 -10.31 -20.01
N GLY A 49 -1.74 -9.81 -19.33
CA GLY A 49 -2.72 -10.66 -18.65
C GLY A 49 -2.18 -11.42 -17.44
N GLU A 50 -0.93 -11.16 -17.05
CA GLU A 50 -0.27 -11.82 -15.92
C GLU A 50 -0.81 -11.32 -14.58
N ASP A 51 -0.81 -12.22 -13.59
CA ASP A 51 -1.15 -11.88 -12.22
C ASP A 51 -0.01 -11.05 -11.59
N ILE A 52 -0.29 -9.77 -11.36
CA ILE A 52 0.64 -8.76 -10.84
C ILE A 52 0.43 -8.47 -9.35
N TYR A 53 -0.58 -9.06 -8.70
CA TYR A 53 -0.94 -8.71 -7.33
C TYR A 53 -0.14 -9.52 -6.32
N ALA A 54 0.43 -8.83 -5.34
CA ALA A 54 1.30 -9.43 -4.33
C ALA A 54 0.53 -10.05 -3.14
N ALA A 55 -0.67 -9.56 -2.84
CA ALA A 55 -1.52 -10.10 -1.75
C ALA A 55 -2.93 -9.50 -1.80
N THR A 56 -3.88 -10.20 -2.42
CA THR A 56 -5.31 -9.87 -2.33
C THR A 56 -5.82 -10.30 -0.95
N GLY A 57 -6.39 -9.39 -0.14
CA GLY A 57 -7.01 -9.73 1.16
C GLY A 57 -6.32 -9.22 2.43
N ALA A 58 -5.15 -8.58 2.30
CA ALA A 58 -4.29 -8.19 3.43
C ALA A 58 -5.00 -7.41 4.57
N TYR A 59 -6.00 -6.56 4.27
CA TYR A 59 -6.69 -5.80 5.33
C TYR A 59 -7.54 -6.68 6.25
N ARG A 60 -8.09 -7.80 5.75
CA ARG A 60 -8.82 -8.76 6.59
C ARG A 60 -7.85 -9.43 7.57
N SER A 61 -6.74 -9.93 7.05
CA SER A 61 -5.69 -10.59 7.82
C SER A 61 -5.07 -9.62 8.83
N PHE A 62 -4.81 -8.37 8.43
CA PHE A 62 -4.39 -7.29 9.33
C PHE A 62 -5.36 -7.09 10.51
N ARG A 63 -6.67 -6.98 10.26
CA ARG A 63 -7.68 -6.84 11.33
C ARG A 63 -7.68 -8.03 12.29
N ILE A 64 -7.60 -9.25 11.76
CA ILE A 64 -7.53 -10.47 12.57
C ILE A 64 -6.29 -10.43 13.45
N LEU A 65 -5.12 -10.12 12.89
CA LEU A 65 -3.88 -10.02 13.64
C LEU A 65 -3.94 -8.94 14.72
N MET A 66 -4.51 -7.76 14.43
CA MET A 66 -4.68 -6.71 15.44
C MET A 66 -5.63 -7.15 16.56
N ALA A 67 -6.70 -7.89 16.24
CA ALA A 67 -7.58 -8.47 17.25
C ALA A 67 -6.84 -9.48 18.14
N LEU A 68 -5.99 -10.34 17.56
CA LEU A 68 -5.15 -11.29 18.31
C LEU A 68 -4.13 -10.56 19.20
N VAL A 69 -3.44 -9.55 18.65
CA VAL A 69 -2.51 -8.70 19.39
C VAL A 69 -3.19 -8.09 20.62
N CYS A 70 -4.41 -7.59 20.46
CA CYS A 70 -5.20 -7.03 21.54
C CYS A 70 -5.61 -8.10 22.58
N ALA A 71 -6.23 -9.19 22.12
CA ALA A 71 -6.81 -10.23 22.98
C ALA A 71 -5.77 -10.93 23.85
N PHE A 72 -4.59 -11.21 23.27
CA PHE A 72 -3.52 -11.97 23.91
C PHE A 72 -2.39 -11.10 24.47
N GLY A 73 -2.47 -9.77 24.35
CA GLY A 73 -1.42 -8.89 24.88
C GLY A 73 -0.08 -9.02 24.16
N LEU A 74 -0.08 -9.41 22.89
CA LEU A 74 1.14 -9.63 22.10
C LEU A 74 1.89 -8.32 21.84
N ILE A 75 3.21 -8.35 21.72
CA ILE A 75 3.96 -7.20 21.18
C ILE A 75 3.78 -7.16 19.66
N CYS A 76 3.76 -5.96 19.08
CA CYS A 76 3.61 -5.77 17.64
C CYS A 76 4.58 -4.70 17.18
N HIS A 77 5.73 -5.13 16.67
CA HIS A 77 6.74 -4.23 16.15
C HIS A 77 6.59 -4.03 14.65
N GLN A 78 7.01 -2.87 14.16
CA GLN A 78 6.99 -2.54 12.74
C GLN A 78 8.40 -2.18 12.25
N VAL A 79 8.70 -2.62 11.02
CA VAL A 79 9.89 -2.18 10.28
C VAL A 79 9.50 -1.72 8.88
N ASP A 80 10.18 -0.67 8.40
CA ASP A 80 10.02 -0.10 7.05
C ASP A 80 11.27 -0.40 6.23
N PHE A 81 11.11 -0.96 5.03
CA PHE A 81 12.24 -1.27 4.15
C PHE A 81 12.59 -0.08 3.29
N LYS A 82 13.83 0.42 3.42
CA LYS A 82 14.30 1.50 2.57
C LYS A 82 14.56 0.96 1.16
N ASN A 83 14.07 1.70 0.17
CA ASN A 83 14.24 1.39 -1.24
C ASN A 83 13.82 -0.06 -1.59
N ALA A 84 12.75 -0.55 -0.96
CA ALA A 84 12.36 -1.95 -0.99
C ALA A 84 12.38 -2.59 -2.39
N PHE A 85 11.80 -1.97 -3.42
CA PHE A 85 11.76 -2.56 -4.78
C PHE A 85 13.13 -2.83 -5.40
N VAL A 86 14.16 -2.01 -5.16
CA VAL A 86 15.49 -2.24 -5.75
C VAL A 86 16.26 -3.36 -5.06
N ASN A 87 15.66 -4.04 -4.09
CA ASN A 87 16.22 -5.26 -3.52
C ASN A 87 15.79 -6.51 -4.31
N ALA A 88 14.76 -6.39 -5.16
CA ALA A 88 14.28 -7.48 -6.00
C ALA A 88 14.91 -7.41 -7.40
N GLU A 89 15.42 -8.55 -7.87
CA GLU A 89 15.90 -8.70 -9.25
C GLU A 89 14.72 -8.74 -10.23
N MET A 90 14.95 -8.28 -11.46
CA MET A 90 13.98 -8.41 -12.55
C MET A 90 13.94 -9.84 -13.05
N ASP A 91 12.73 -10.36 -13.27
CA ASP A 91 12.47 -11.66 -13.89
C ASP A 91 12.17 -11.56 -15.40
N GLU A 92 12.03 -10.33 -15.91
CA GLU A 92 11.78 -10.04 -17.31
C GLU A 92 12.62 -8.86 -17.81
N GLU A 93 12.84 -8.83 -19.11
CA GLU A 93 13.60 -7.78 -19.76
C GLU A 93 12.75 -6.51 -19.94
N ILE A 94 13.04 -5.47 -19.15
CA ILE A 94 12.38 -4.16 -19.26
C ILE A 94 13.40 -3.08 -19.61
N TYR A 95 13.02 -2.27 -20.58
CA TYR A 95 13.77 -1.09 -21.01
C TYR A 95 13.04 0.19 -20.59
N THR A 96 13.80 1.18 -20.14
CA THR A 96 13.27 2.50 -19.82
C THR A 96 14.08 3.62 -20.46
N THR A 97 13.44 4.75 -20.71
CA THR A 97 14.18 5.98 -21.03
C THR A 97 15.13 6.29 -19.89
N CYS A 98 16.24 6.99 -20.17
CA CYS A 98 17.04 7.56 -19.09
C CYS A 98 16.24 8.67 -18.39
N PRO A 99 16.44 8.92 -17.09
CA PRO A 99 15.82 10.05 -16.42
C PRO A 99 16.36 11.37 -16.98
N PRO A 100 15.56 12.46 -16.97
CA PRO A 100 16.01 13.76 -17.46
C PRO A 100 17.34 14.18 -16.81
N GLY A 101 18.30 14.62 -17.64
CA GLY A 101 19.64 15.04 -17.21
C GLY A 101 20.70 13.93 -17.13
N TYR A 102 20.33 12.66 -17.28
CA TYR A 102 21.24 11.50 -17.22
C TYR A 102 21.25 10.65 -18.50
N GLY A 103 20.56 11.12 -19.55
CA GLY A 103 20.48 10.41 -20.83
C GLY A 103 21.74 10.56 -21.67
N GLN A 104 22.01 9.53 -22.47
CA GLN A 104 22.96 9.57 -23.58
C GLN A 104 22.21 9.32 -24.88
N SER A 105 22.59 10.03 -25.95
CA SER A 105 21.91 9.91 -27.25
C SER A 105 21.94 8.47 -27.75
N GLY A 106 20.79 7.95 -28.19
CA GLY A 106 20.65 6.57 -28.68
C GLY A 106 20.72 5.48 -27.62
N LYS A 107 20.84 5.82 -26.33
CA LYS A 107 20.93 4.85 -25.22
C LYS A 107 19.70 4.85 -24.32
N VAL A 108 19.41 3.69 -23.76
CA VAL A 108 18.33 3.47 -22.79
C VAL A 108 18.85 2.67 -21.59
N TRP A 109 18.05 2.59 -20.53
CA TRP A 109 18.36 1.72 -19.40
C TRP A 109 17.68 0.37 -19.58
N ARG A 110 18.43 -0.73 -19.44
CA ARG A 110 17.87 -2.05 -19.16
C ARG A 110 17.83 -2.22 -17.65
N LEU A 111 16.65 -2.51 -17.10
CA LEU A 111 16.48 -2.70 -15.67
C LEU A 111 16.98 -4.08 -15.26
N LEU A 112 17.85 -4.11 -14.25
CA LEU A 112 18.32 -5.35 -13.62
C LEU A 112 17.54 -5.64 -12.33
N LYS A 113 17.05 -4.58 -11.68
CA LYS A 113 16.26 -4.66 -10.45
C LYS A 113 14.94 -3.92 -10.60
N ALA A 114 13.96 -4.32 -9.79
CA ALA A 114 12.63 -3.74 -9.82
C ALA A 114 12.65 -2.26 -9.39
N LEU A 115 11.79 -1.45 -10.02
CA LEU A 115 11.67 -0.01 -9.77
C LEU A 115 10.22 0.39 -9.50
N TYR A 116 10.03 1.44 -8.72
CA TYR A 116 8.72 2.03 -8.46
C TYR A 116 7.94 2.27 -9.76
N GLY A 117 6.65 2.00 -9.75
CA GLY A 117 5.75 2.27 -10.88
C GLY A 117 5.69 1.15 -11.93
N LEU A 118 6.57 0.15 -11.88
CA LEU A 118 6.35 -1.10 -12.61
C LEU A 118 5.19 -1.88 -11.97
N ARG A 119 4.42 -2.55 -12.82
CA ARG A 119 3.26 -3.34 -12.39
C ARG A 119 3.66 -4.56 -11.56
N LYS A 120 4.76 -5.23 -11.93
CA LYS A 120 5.28 -6.42 -11.23
C LYS A 120 6.14 -6.12 -9.99
N SER A 121 6.61 -4.90 -9.79
CA SER A 121 7.53 -4.59 -8.68
C SER A 121 7.03 -5.00 -7.30
N PRO A 122 5.75 -4.79 -6.92
CA PRO A 122 5.23 -5.28 -5.65
C PRO A 122 5.34 -6.80 -5.50
N LYS A 123 5.05 -7.56 -6.56
CA LYS A 123 5.11 -9.02 -6.56
C LYS A 123 6.55 -9.53 -6.49
N LEU A 124 7.46 -8.96 -7.29
CA LEU A 124 8.89 -9.30 -7.24
C LEU A 124 9.47 -9.07 -5.85
N ARG A 125 9.13 -7.93 -5.24
CA ARG A 125 9.59 -7.58 -3.90
C ARG A 125 8.97 -8.47 -2.81
N PHE A 126 7.71 -8.84 -2.94
CA PHE A 126 7.08 -9.78 -2.04
C PHE A 126 7.79 -11.15 -2.11
N ASN A 127 7.99 -11.68 -3.32
CA ASN A 127 8.61 -12.99 -3.53
C ASN A 127 10.06 -13.03 -3.04
N GLU A 128 10.85 -11.99 -3.31
CA GLU A 128 12.25 -11.90 -2.86
C GLU A 128 12.35 -11.98 -1.33
N LEU A 129 11.53 -11.19 -0.62
CA LEU A 129 11.54 -11.21 0.83
C LEU A 129 10.92 -12.50 1.39
N ALA A 130 9.84 -13.02 0.81
CA ALA A 130 9.26 -14.29 1.22
C ALA A 130 10.28 -15.44 1.09
N SER A 131 11.09 -15.47 0.03
CA SER A 131 12.18 -16.44 -0.13
C SER A 131 13.22 -16.29 0.98
N PHE A 132 13.66 -15.07 1.28
CA PHE A 132 14.60 -14.84 2.36
C PHE A 132 14.05 -15.26 3.73
N LEU A 133 12.78 -14.95 4.02
CA LEU A 133 12.13 -15.34 5.26
C LEU A 133 12.01 -16.87 5.35
N LYS A 134 11.75 -17.56 4.24
CA LYS A 134 11.74 -19.01 4.17
C LYS A 134 13.12 -19.61 4.53
N ASP A 135 14.20 -19.02 4.06
CA ASP A 135 15.57 -19.44 4.41
C ASP A 135 15.86 -19.24 5.91
N LEU A 136 15.19 -18.29 6.56
CA LEU A 136 15.20 -18.09 8.02
C LEU A 136 14.24 -19.02 8.78
N GLY A 137 13.62 -20.00 8.11
CA GLY A 137 12.73 -20.99 8.72
C GLY A 137 11.29 -20.53 8.89
N PHE A 138 10.88 -19.39 8.31
CA PHE A 138 9.48 -18.99 8.29
C PHE A 138 8.69 -19.79 7.25
N GLN A 139 7.43 -20.09 7.58
CA GLN A 139 6.50 -20.79 6.70
C GLN A 139 5.26 -19.93 6.50
N HIS A 140 4.71 -19.94 5.29
CA HIS A 140 3.45 -19.23 5.02
C HIS A 140 2.29 -19.87 5.80
N CYS A 141 1.41 -19.01 6.34
CA CYS A 141 0.12 -19.44 6.82
C CYS A 141 -0.71 -19.96 5.62
N PRO A 142 -1.34 -21.14 5.72
CA PRO A 142 -2.28 -21.60 4.71
C PRO A 142 -3.34 -20.54 4.43
N ASP A 143 -3.71 -20.37 3.15
CA ASP A 143 -4.73 -19.42 2.66
C ASP A 143 -4.46 -17.92 2.91
N GLU A 144 -3.38 -17.56 3.61
CA GLU A 144 -3.00 -16.17 3.90
C GLU A 144 -1.51 -15.96 3.61
N PRO A 145 -1.12 -15.79 2.33
CA PRO A 145 0.29 -15.68 1.92
C PRO A 145 1.04 -14.52 2.58
N CYS A 146 0.33 -13.45 2.96
CA CYS A 146 0.90 -12.29 3.64
C CYS A 146 1.28 -12.58 5.11
N ILE A 147 0.91 -13.72 5.68
CA ILE A 147 1.27 -14.13 7.03
C ILE A 147 2.32 -15.24 6.95
N LEU A 148 3.42 -15.06 7.69
CA LEU A 148 4.44 -16.09 7.85
C LEU A 148 4.68 -16.37 9.33
N ILE A 149 4.88 -17.64 9.69
CA ILE A 149 5.04 -18.09 11.07
C ILE A 149 6.33 -18.89 11.18
N ASN A 150 7.07 -18.69 12.26
CA ASN A 150 8.20 -19.52 12.61
C ASN A 150 8.01 -20.08 14.03
N ASN A 151 7.77 -21.39 14.12
CA ASN A 151 7.48 -22.08 15.38
C ASN A 151 8.69 -22.21 16.31
N GLU A 152 9.92 -22.12 15.79
CA GLU A 152 11.12 -22.18 16.64
C GLU A 152 11.35 -20.83 17.36
N THR A 153 11.16 -19.73 16.63
CA THR A 153 11.33 -18.38 17.16
C THR A 153 10.07 -17.80 17.80
N GLN A 154 8.91 -18.45 17.60
CA GLN A 154 7.58 -18.01 18.06
C GLN A 154 7.19 -16.63 17.50
N LEU A 155 7.67 -16.31 16.30
CA LEU A 155 7.38 -15.06 15.61
C LEU A 155 6.31 -15.25 14.54
N ILE A 156 5.36 -14.32 14.50
CA ILE A 156 4.37 -14.17 13.43
C ILE A 156 4.71 -12.90 12.68
N LEU A 157 4.87 -13.02 11.37
CA LEU A 157 5.15 -11.92 10.47
C LEU A 157 3.92 -11.61 9.63
N PHE A 158 3.66 -10.33 9.43
CA PHE A 158 2.68 -9.87 8.45
C PHE A 158 3.36 -8.94 7.45
N LEU A 159 3.48 -9.45 6.23
CA LEU A 159 4.16 -8.80 5.13
C LEU A 159 3.15 -8.11 4.22
N TYR A 160 3.30 -6.80 4.06
CA TYR A 160 2.59 -6.04 3.04
C TYR A 160 3.59 -5.29 2.16
N VAL A 161 4.03 -5.95 1.09
CA VAL A 161 4.96 -5.38 0.09
C VAL A 161 6.24 -4.83 0.73
N ASP A 162 6.27 -3.54 1.07
CA ASP A 162 7.42 -2.81 1.62
C ASP A 162 7.36 -2.62 3.15
N ASP A 163 6.25 -2.99 3.78
CA ASP A 163 6.04 -2.89 5.22
C ASP A 163 5.98 -4.29 5.86
N LEU A 164 6.54 -4.43 7.07
CA LEU A 164 6.51 -5.70 7.82
C LEU A 164 6.16 -5.45 9.28
N LEU A 165 5.14 -6.17 9.76
CA LEU A 165 4.86 -6.32 11.19
C LEU A 165 5.47 -7.60 11.72
N ILE A 166 5.97 -7.53 12.95
CA ILE A 166 6.57 -8.61 13.70
C ILE A 166 5.79 -8.73 15.01
N ILE A 167 5.08 -9.83 15.17
CA ILE A 167 4.18 -10.09 16.29
C ILE A 167 4.71 -11.27 17.08
N ALA A 168 4.73 -11.17 18.41
CA ALA A 168 5.20 -12.22 19.30
C ALA A 168 4.62 -12.07 20.71
N GLN A 169 4.75 -13.09 21.56
CA GLN A 169 4.55 -12.92 23.00
C GLN A 169 5.64 -11.98 23.57
N PRO A 170 5.34 -11.21 24.64
CA PRO A 170 6.32 -10.30 25.25
C PRO A 170 7.63 -10.97 25.67
N GLU A 171 7.59 -12.24 26.11
CA GLU A 171 8.80 -12.99 26.47
C GLU A 171 9.77 -13.23 25.30
N TYR A 172 9.31 -13.16 24.05
CA TYR A 172 10.12 -13.36 22.85
C TYR A 172 10.68 -12.06 22.25
N LEU A 173 10.70 -10.96 23.03
CA LEU A 173 11.24 -9.67 22.57
C LEU A 173 12.71 -9.77 22.10
N GLN A 174 13.52 -10.64 22.71
CA GLN A 174 14.90 -10.85 22.27
C GLN A 174 14.96 -11.48 20.87
N GLN A 175 14.07 -12.41 20.55
CA GLN A 175 13.94 -13.04 19.24
C GLN A 175 13.50 -12.01 18.20
N VAL A 176 12.56 -11.12 18.55
CA VAL A 176 12.18 -9.98 17.70
C VAL A 176 13.39 -9.11 17.37
N ASN A 177 14.20 -8.73 18.36
CA ASN A 177 15.37 -7.89 18.15
C ASN A 177 16.47 -8.60 17.32
N LYS A 178 16.71 -9.89 17.57
CA LYS A 178 17.62 -10.70 16.75
C LYS A 178 17.14 -10.77 15.30
N PHE A 179 15.86 -11.03 15.08
CA PHE A 179 15.27 -11.05 13.75
C PHE A 179 15.43 -9.70 13.04
N LYS A 180 15.12 -8.58 13.71
CA LYS A 180 15.33 -7.24 13.15
C LYS A 180 16.80 -7.01 12.75
N ALA A 181 17.76 -7.41 13.57
CA ALA A 181 19.18 -7.30 13.24
C ALA A 181 19.57 -8.14 12.02
N THR A 182 19.05 -9.37 11.90
CA THR A 182 19.25 -10.24 10.73
C THR A 182 18.62 -9.65 9.47
N VAL A 183 17.43 -9.07 9.56
CA VAL A 183 16.80 -8.40 8.41
C VAL A 183 17.60 -7.15 8.03
N HIS A 184 18.09 -6.39 9.03
CA HIS A 184 18.88 -5.18 8.82
C HIS A 184 20.24 -5.46 8.15
N SER A 185 20.85 -6.61 8.42
CA SER A 185 22.14 -6.98 7.80
C SER A 185 22.01 -7.27 6.30
N LYS A 186 20.84 -7.73 5.84
CA LYS A 186 20.57 -7.96 4.42
C LYS A 186 19.92 -6.77 3.72
N TYR A 187 18.98 -6.11 4.39
CA TYR A 187 18.23 -4.98 3.85
C TYR A 187 18.36 -3.77 4.76
N GLU A 188 18.57 -2.59 4.19
CA GLU A 188 18.52 -1.36 4.98
C GLU A 188 17.08 -1.11 5.46
N ILE A 189 16.80 -1.41 6.73
CA ILE A 189 15.50 -1.18 7.37
C ILE A 189 15.54 -0.03 8.35
N LYS A 190 14.40 0.65 8.51
CA LYS A 190 14.12 1.55 9.62
C LYS A 190 13.26 0.82 10.63
N ASP A 191 13.76 0.65 11.85
CA ASP A 191 12.96 0.16 12.98
C ASP A 191 12.01 1.27 13.45
N LEU A 192 10.72 0.98 13.48
CA LEU A 192 9.67 1.91 13.92
C LEU A 192 9.19 1.58 15.34
N GLY A 193 9.72 0.55 15.99
CA GLY A 193 9.30 0.13 17.32
C GLY A 193 7.91 -0.49 17.32
N GLU A 194 7.14 -0.26 18.38
CA GLU A 194 5.73 -0.65 18.48
C GLU A 194 4.89 0.00 17.37
N ALA A 195 4.02 -0.78 16.75
CA ALA A 195 3.22 -0.36 15.61
C ALA A 195 2.14 0.64 16.04
N ILE A 196 2.39 1.92 15.77
CA ILE A 196 1.43 3.02 15.98
C ILE A 196 0.66 3.38 14.70
N SER A 197 1.14 2.92 13.53
CA SER A 197 0.46 3.12 12.25
C SER A 197 0.91 2.12 11.20
N PHE A 198 -0.02 1.51 10.46
CA PHE A 198 0.29 0.58 9.36
C PHE A 198 -0.61 0.86 8.17
N LEU A 199 -0.07 1.01 6.95
CA LEU A 199 -0.85 1.31 5.72
C LEU A 199 -1.76 2.54 5.82
N ASN A 200 -1.28 3.63 6.43
CA ASN A 200 -2.06 4.83 6.75
C ASN A 200 -3.26 4.59 7.69
N ILE A 201 -3.25 3.48 8.44
CA ILE A 201 -4.20 3.19 9.52
C ILE A 201 -3.47 3.44 10.82
N ARG A 202 -3.94 4.38 11.63
CA ARG A 202 -3.42 4.62 12.97
C ARG A 202 -3.92 3.53 13.91
N ILE A 203 -3.02 3.02 14.75
CA ILE A 203 -3.30 1.97 15.72
C ILE A 203 -3.23 2.60 17.11
N LEU A 204 -4.34 2.56 17.83
CA LEU A 204 -4.41 3.00 19.22
C LEU A 204 -4.64 1.78 20.09
N ARG A 205 -3.85 1.64 21.15
CA ARG A 205 -3.88 0.45 21.99
C ARG A 205 -3.84 0.84 23.46
N ASP A 206 -4.79 0.30 24.22
CA ASP A 206 -4.79 0.27 25.66
C ASP A 206 -4.60 -1.19 26.09
N VAL A 207 -3.36 -1.52 26.47
CA VAL A 207 -2.96 -2.89 26.85
C VAL A 207 -3.66 -3.32 28.13
N ASN A 208 -3.83 -2.40 29.09
CA ASN A 208 -4.43 -2.69 30.40
C ASN A 208 -5.93 -2.98 30.26
N ALA A 209 -6.62 -2.17 29.46
CA ALA A 209 -8.04 -2.36 29.19
C ALA A 209 -8.32 -3.45 28.13
N LYS A 210 -7.28 -4.01 27.51
CA LYS A 210 -7.37 -4.92 26.34
C LYS A 210 -8.26 -4.35 25.24
N LYS A 211 -7.98 -3.09 24.86
CA LYS A 211 -8.68 -2.40 23.78
C LYS A 211 -7.71 -1.98 22.70
N LEU A 212 -8.15 -2.09 21.46
CA LEU A 212 -7.41 -1.64 20.29
C LEU A 212 -8.40 -1.01 19.31
N TRP A 213 -8.01 0.14 18.76
CA TRP A 213 -8.75 0.84 17.72
C TRP A 213 -7.86 0.99 16.50
N ILE A 214 -8.47 0.78 15.33
CA ILE A 214 -7.89 1.12 14.03
C ILE A 214 -8.59 2.38 13.52
N CYS A 215 -7.82 3.41 13.19
CA CYS A 215 -8.34 4.73 12.86
C CYS A 215 -7.80 5.22 11.51
N GLN A 216 -8.71 5.67 10.63
CA GLN A 216 -8.38 6.31 9.36
C GLN A 216 -8.75 7.80 9.35
N ASP A 217 -8.75 8.44 10.51
CA ASP A 217 -9.06 9.86 10.68
C ASP A 217 -8.18 10.77 9.83
N GLY A 218 -6.86 10.55 9.82
CA GLY A 218 -5.95 11.30 8.96
C GLY A 218 -6.23 11.13 7.45
N TYR A 219 -6.71 9.95 7.04
CA TYR A 219 -7.12 9.69 5.65
C TYR A 219 -8.45 10.38 5.33
N ILE A 220 -9.44 10.25 6.20
CA ILE A 220 -10.77 10.88 6.05
C ILE A 220 -10.64 12.41 5.99
N ASN A 221 -9.81 13.01 6.84
CA ASN A 221 -9.55 14.44 6.82
C ASN A 221 -8.95 14.90 5.48
N LYS A 222 -8.00 14.13 4.93
CA LYS A 222 -7.44 14.39 3.60
C LYS A 222 -8.49 14.31 2.51
N LEU A 223 -9.43 13.35 2.57
CA LEU A 223 -10.54 13.29 1.63
C LEU A 223 -11.46 14.50 1.74
N GLY A 224 -11.76 14.94 2.96
CA GLY A 224 -12.57 16.15 3.18
C GLY A 224 -11.94 17.39 2.54
N VAL A 225 -10.64 17.61 2.74
CA VAL A 225 -9.92 18.70 2.08
C VAL A 225 -9.90 18.53 0.56
N LYS A 226 -9.61 17.32 0.07
CA LYS A 226 -9.51 17.02 -1.37
C LYS A 226 -10.82 17.28 -2.12
N PHE A 227 -11.95 16.91 -1.54
CA PHE A 227 -13.26 17.02 -2.17
C PHE A 227 -14.07 18.24 -1.69
N GLY A 228 -13.46 19.14 -0.90
CA GLY A 228 -14.11 20.36 -0.42
C GLY A 228 -15.30 20.11 0.52
N ILE A 229 -15.27 19.02 1.29
CA ILE A 229 -16.35 18.66 2.22
C ILE A 229 -16.21 19.46 3.51
N ASP A 230 -17.28 20.16 3.89
CA ASP A 230 -17.39 20.82 5.19
C ASP A 230 -17.49 19.77 6.31
N GLN A 231 -16.42 19.66 7.09
CA GLN A 231 -16.31 18.70 8.20
C GLN A 231 -17.22 19.03 9.39
N SER A 232 -17.85 20.21 9.41
CA SER A 232 -18.86 20.57 10.40
C SER A 232 -20.21 19.86 10.14
N MET A 233 -20.48 19.46 8.88
CA MET A 233 -21.67 18.71 8.53
C MET A 233 -21.55 17.25 8.96
N ARG A 234 -22.16 16.93 10.10
CA ARG A 234 -22.22 15.56 10.63
C ARG A 234 -23.59 14.97 10.36
N THR A 235 -23.62 13.85 9.65
CA THR A 235 -24.81 12.99 9.58
C THR A 235 -24.64 11.81 10.52
N ALA A 236 -25.71 11.46 11.24
CA ALA A 236 -25.75 10.25 12.07
C ALA A 236 -25.85 8.98 11.21
N THR A 237 -26.39 9.10 10.00
CA THR A 237 -26.60 7.98 9.08
C THR A 237 -25.93 8.30 7.74
N PRO A 238 -24.90 7.52 7.32
CA PRO A 238 -24.16 7.80 6.09
C PRO A 238 -25.04 7.88 4.84
N LEU A 239 -26.06 7.02 4.75
CA LEU A 239 -27.07 7.06 3.71
C LEU A 239 -28.36 6.44 4.24
N THR A 240 -29.48 7.15 4.11
CA THR A 240 -30.79 6.66 4.58
C THR A 240 -31.31 5.53 3.68
N SER A 241 -32.03 4.57 4.25
CA SER A 241 -32.65 3.47 3.49
C SER A 241 -33.69 3.92 2.46
N SER A 242 -34.19 5.15 2.59
CA SER A 242 -35.10 5.80 1.64
C SER A 242 -34.39 6.40 0.42
N TYR A 243 -33.06 6.36 0.35
CA TYR A 243 -32.32 6.89 -0.78
C TYR A 243 -32.38 5.91 -1.96
N HIS A 244 -33.19 6.27 -2.95
CA HIS A 244 -33.35 5.56 -4.21
C HIS A 244 -32.93 6.47 -5.36
N PRO A 245 -31.62 6.60 -5.63
CA PRO A 245 -31.11 7.43 -6.71
C PRO A 245 -31.62 6.90 -8.04
N GLN A 246 -32.12 7.79 -8.89
CA GLN A 246 -32.51 7.41 -10.24
C GLN A 246 -31.29 7.39 -11.17
N SER A 247 -31.32 6.49 -12.15
CA SER A 247 -30.35 6.53 -13.25
C SER A 247 -30.40 7.87 -13.94
N PHE A 248 -29.23 8.44 -14.23
CA PHE A 248 -29.16 9.69 -14.98
C PHE A 248 -29.57 9.43 -16.44
N GLU A 249 -30.65 10.05 -16.90
CA GLU A 249 -31.11 9.95 -18.30
C GLU A 249 -30.17 10.66 -19.28
N GLY A 250 -29.41 11.65 -18.78
CA GLY A 250 -28.38 12.35 -19.55
C GLY A 250 -27.07 11.55 -19.64
N GLN A 251 -26.08 12.17 -20.29
CA GLN A 251 -24.72 11.64 -20.39
C GLN A 251 -23.76 12.47 -19.55
N ALA A 252 -23.13 11.85 -18.57
CA ALA A 252 -22.07 12.46 -17.78
C ALA A 252 -20.84 12.73 -18.65
N THR A 253 -20.14 13.83 -18.37
CA THR A 253 -18.86 14.12 -19.00
C THR A 253 -17.77 13.18 -18.46
N ILE A 254 -16.67 13.03 -19.21
CA ILE A 254 -15.50 12.26 -18.76
C ILE A 254 -14.97 12.77 -17.41
N GLN A 255 -15.04 14.08 -17.18
CA GLN A 255 -14.64 14.70 -15.92
C GLN A 255 -15.54 14.25 -14.77
N GLN A 256 -16.86 14.25 -14.95
CA GLN A 256 -17.82 13.82 -13.93
C GLN A 256 -17.67 12.33 -13.60
N ILE A 257 -17.47 11.49 -14.62
CA ILE A 257 -17.21 10.06 -14.46
C ILE A 257 -15.93 9.84 -13.64
N THR A 258 -14.85 10.52 -14.01
CA THR A 258 -13.55 10.42 -13.31
C THR A 258 -13.67 10.87 -11.85
N GLU A 259 -14.33 12.00 -11.58
CA GLU A 259 -14.56 12.51 -10.24
C GLU A 259 -15.38 11.52 -9.39
N MET A 260 -16.45 10.94 -9.95
CA MET A 260 -17.27 9.95 -9.26
C MET A 260 -16.47 8.70 -8.93
N GLN A 261 -15.71 8.16 -9.89
CA GLN A 261 -14.86 6.99 -9.68
C GLN A 261 -13.80 7.24 -8.61
N GLU A 262 -13.22 8.44 -8.59
CA GLU A 262 -12.25 8.84 -7.58
C GLU A 262 -12.87 8.96 -6.17
N LYS A 263 -14.06 9.57 -6.06
CA LYS A 263 -14.83 9.66 -4.81
C LYS A 263 -15.20 8.27 -4.29
N VAL A 264 -15.84 7.45 -5.14
CA VAL A 264 -16.28 6.08 -4.81
C VAL A 264 -15.08 5.21 -4.41
N GLY A 265 -13.99 5.21 -5.17
CA GLY A 265 -12.78 4.46 -4.83
C GLY A 265 -12.18 4.87 -3.49
N SER A 266 -12.19 6.18 -3.18
CA SER A 266 -11.69 6.71 -1.92
C SER A 266 -12.54 6.26 -0.72
N ILE A 267 -13.87 6.33 -0.81
CA ILE A 267 -14.75 5.90 0.28
C ILE A 267 -14.77 4.38 0.44
N LEU A 268 -14.66 3.62 -0.66
CA LEU A 268 -14.59 2.14 -0.61
C LEU A 268 -13.38 1.68 0.18
N TYR A 269 -12.23 2.34 0.03
CA TYR A 269 -11.06 2.05 0.85
C TYR A 269 -11.34 2.22 2.34
N ALA A 270 -11.98 3.33 2.75
CA ALA A 270 -12.36 3.52 4.15
C ALA A 270 -13.35 2.45 4.63
N ALA A 271 -14.35 2.13 3.81
CA ALA A 271 -15.38 1.13 4.10
C ALA A 271 -14.78 -0.26 4.32
N VAL A 272 -13.90 -0.68 3.42
CA VAL A 272 -13.25 -1.99 3.43
C VAL A 272 -12.28 -2.12 4.60
N VAL A 273 -11.67 -1.03 5.09
CA VAL A 273 -10.59 -1.07 6.08
C VAL A 273 -11.07 -0.85 7.51
N SER A 274 -11.74 0.27 7.80
CA SER A 274 -12.08 0.66 9.18
C SER A 274 -13.51 1.15 9.40
N ARG A 275 -14.27 1.43 8.33
CA ARG A 275 -15.62 2.04 8.40
C ARG A 275 -16.68 1.16 7.72
N PRO A 276 -16.92 -0.08 8.18
CA PRO A 276 -17.91 -0.95 7.55
C PRO A 276 -19.32 -0.35 7.53
N ASP A 277 -19.62 0.59 8.44
CA ASP A 277 -20.87 1.32 8.53
C ASP A 277 -21.20 2.16 7.27
N ILE A 278 -20.20 2.54 6.46
CA ILE A 278 -20.44 3.30 5.20
C ILE A 278 -20.52 2.40 3.96
N SER A 279 -20.38 1.07 4.11
CA SER A 279 -20.31 0.14 2.97
C SER A 279 -21.56 0.18 2.10
N TYR A 280 -22.74 0.33 2.71
CA TYR A 280 -24.00 0.49 1.98
C TYR A 280 -23.99 1.75 1.10
N ALA A 281 -23.58 2.88 1.67
CA ALA A 281 -23.49 4.14 0.94
C ALA A 281 -22.51 4.05 -0.24
N ALA A 282 -21.33 3.48 0.00
CA ALA A 282 -20.33 3.27 -1.03
C ALA A 282 -20.84 2.34 -2.15
N SER A 283 -21.54 1.26 -1.78
CA SER A 283 -22.14 0.33 -2.74
C SER A 283 -23.22 0.98 -3.59
N GLN A 284 -24.11 1.78 -3.01
CA GLN A 284 -25.17 2.48 -3.74
C GLN A 284 -24.57 3.48 -4.75
N LEU A 285 -23.63 4.32 -4.29
CA LEU A 285 -22.98 5.31 -5.17
C LEU A 285 -22.17 4.65 -6.29
N SER A 286 -21.54 3.49 -6.03
CA SER A 286 -20.75 2.79 -7.03
C SER A 286 -21.55 2.34 -8.26
N GLN A 287 -22.86 2.13 -8.13
CA GLN A 287 -23.75 1.76 -9.25
C GLN A 287 -23.82 2.86 -10.32
N HIS A 288 -23.51 4.11 -9.96
CA HIS A 288 -23.54 5.26 -10.86
C HIS A 288 -22.14 5.69 -11.34
N ALA A 289 -21.09 4.90 -11.07
CA ALA A 289 -19.71 5.27 -11.38
C ALA A 289 -19.41 5.47 -12.88
N MET A 290 -20.26 4.93 -13.77
CA MET A 290 -20.10 5.06 -15.23
C MET A 290 -20.97 6.19 -15.83
N ASN A 291 -22.02 6.62 -15.13
CA ASN A 291 -22.90 7.70 -15.59
C ASN A 291 -23.54 8.43 -14.38
N PRO A 292 -22.76 9.22 -13.62
CA PRO A 292 -23.27 9.92 -12.44
C PRO A 292 -24.15 11.12 -12.83
N SER A 293 -25.21 11.36 -12.05
CA SER A 293 -25.95 12.62 -12.10
C SER A 293 -25.24 13.70 -11.27
N PRO A 294 -25.59 14.99 -11.45
CA PRO A 294 -25.10 16.06 -10.56
C PRO A 294 -25.48 15.86 -9.08
N GLU A 295 -26.53 15.09 -8.79
CA GLU A 295 -26.91 14.74 -7.42
C GLU A 295 -25.92 13.73 -6.81
N HIS A 296 -25.53 12.70 -7.56
CA HIS A 296 -24.59 11.67 -7.08
C HIS A 296 -23.20 12.23 -6.76
N LEU A 297 -22.85 13.39 -7.34
CA LEU A 297 -21.56 14.05 -7.13
C LEU A 297 -21.53 14.96 -5.90
N ARG A 298 -22.68 15.35 -5.34
CA ARG A 298 -22.73 16.17 -4.12
C ARG A 298 -22.51 15.32 -2.88
#